data_AF-V4B0Q2-F1
#
_entry.id   AF-V4B0Q2-F1
#
_cell.length_a   1.000
_cell.length_b   1.000
_cell.length_c   1.000
_cell.angle_alpha   90.00
_cell.angle_beta   90.00
_cell.angle_gamma   90.00
#
_symmetry.space_group_name_H-M   'P 1'
#
loop_
_entity.id
_entity.type
_entity.pdbx_description
1 polymer ?
#
loop_
_entity_poly.entity_id
_entity_poly.type
_entity_poly.pdbx_seq_one_letter_code
_entity_poly.pdbx_strand_id
1 'polypeptide(L)'
;CVHIPGNGFAWGNYQCHCSNGFYYPEDLAVDKYFDGENVEKLYLDYVQNMSSDYLTSFQCLPCRKGCEECEGEVPCIVEYNVLLR
;
A
#
# COMPACT_ATOMS: atom_id res chain seq x y z
N CYS A 1 -5.20 0.37 8.00
CA CYS A 1 -4.30 1.31 8.72
C CYS A 1 -4.23 0.91 10.18
N VAL A 2 -3.05 0.99 10.79
CA VAL A 2 -2.75 0.51 12.15
C VAL A 2 -2.00 1.60 12.90
N HIS A 3 -2.38 1.85 14.15
CA HIS A 3 -1.72 2.83 15.02
C HIS A 3 -0.29 2.41 15.37
N ILE A 4 0.63 3.39 15.43
CA ILE A 4 2.02 3.15 15.85
C ILE A 4 2.13 3.29 17.37
N PRO A 5 2.47 2.21 18.10
CA PRO A 5 2.56 2.24 19.56
C PRO A 5 3.75 3.10 20.02
N GLY A 6 3.64 3.66 21.24
CA GLY A 6 4.73 4.40 21.90
C GLY A 6 4.71 5.92 21.72
N ASN A 7 3.97 6.45 20.75
CA ASN A 7 3.89 7.88 20.45
C ASN A 7 2.58 8.56 20.93
N GLY A 8 1.77 7.85 21.73
CA GLY A 8 0.47 8.35 22.17
C GLY A 8 -0.57 8.41 21.03
N PHE A 9 -1.74 8.98 21.32
CA PHE A 9 -2.76 9.25 20.32
C PHE A 9 -2.50 10.64 19.71
N ALA A 10 -1.95 10.65 18.51
CA ALA A 10 -1.55 11.87 17.81
C ALA A 10 -1.94 11.80 16.33
N TRP A 11 -2.15 12.97 15.74
CA TRP A 11 -2.32 13.16 14.30
C TRP A 11 -1.20 12.43 13.55
N GLY A 12 -1.56 11.65 12.53
CA GLY A 12 -0.61 11.03 11.60
C GLY A 12 0.13 9.83 12.17
N ASN A 13 -0.10 9.48 13.44
CA ASN A 13 0.61 8.40 14.12
C ASN A 13 -0.01 7.01 13.83
N TYR A 14 -0.11 6.67 12.55
CA TYR A 14 -0.55 5.38 12.05
C TYR A 14 0.09 5.07 10.70
N GLN A 15 0.11 3.79 10.33
CA GLN A 15 0.61 3.30 9.05
C GLN A 15 -0.52 2.63 8.28
N CYS A 16 -0.69 2.98 7.01
CA CYS A 16 -1.68 2.34 6.14
C CYS A 16 -1.03 1.29 5.24
N HIS A 17 -1.28 0.03 5.57
CA HIS A 17 -0.92 -1.11 4.73
C HIS A 17 -2.04 -1.43 3.73
N CYS A 18 -1.65 -2.00 2.59
CA CYS A 18 -2.58 -2.51 1.60
C CYS A 18 -3.42 -3.67 2.17
N SER A 19 -4.68 -3.72 1.78
CA SER A 19 -5.58 -4.83 2.12
C SER A 19 -5.17 -6.12 1.39
N ASN A 20 -5.59 -7.28 1.91
CA ASN A 20 -5.36 -8.56 1.26
C ASN A 20 -5.80 -8.53 -0.22
N GLY A 21 -5.03 -9.21 -1.07
CA GLY A 21 -5.20 -9.16 -2.52
C GLY A 21 -4.64 -7.90 -3.19
N PHE A 22 -3.98 -7.01 -2.46
CA PHE A 22 -3.29 -5.83 -3.00
C PHE A 22 -1.90 -5.68 -2.39
N TYR A 23 -0.98 -5.07 -3.14
CA TYR A 23 0.39 -4.82 -2.74
C TYR A 23 0.81 -3.36 -2.94
N TYR A 24 1.87 -2.95 -2.24
CA TYR A 24 2.44 -1.61 -2.32
C TYR A 24 3.22 -1.47 -3.65
N PRO A 25 2.97 -0.44 -4.47
CA PRO A 25 3.46 -0.38 -5.86
C PRO A 25 4.98 -0.30 -6.01
N GLU A 26 5.71 0.16 -4.99
CA GLU A 26 7.17 0.21 -5.04
C GLU A 26 7.78 -1.03 -4.39
N ASP A 27 8.05 -2.06 -5.20
CA ASP A 27 8.59 -3.35 -4.73
C ASP A 27 9.90 -3.21 -3.93
N LEU A 28 10.70 -2.17 -4.22
CA LEU A 28 12.00 -1.88 -3.60
C LEU A 28 11.92 -0.94 -2.40
N ALA A 29 10.74 -0.45 -2.03
CA ALA A 29 10.58 0.36 -0.84
C ALA A 29 10.88 -0.45 0.42
N VAL A 30 11.69 0.12 1.33
CA VAL A 30 11.97 -0.47 2.65
C VAL A 30 10.68 -0.53 3.46
N ASP A 31 9.91 0.56 3.42
CA ASP A 31 8.66 0.74 4.14
C ASP A 31 7.48 0.58 3.18
N LYS A 32 6.83 -0.59 3.20
CA LYS A 32 5.67 -0.92 2.35
C LYS A 32 4.35 -0.48 3.00
N TYR A 33 4.23 0.80 3.31
CA TYR A 33 3.02 1.41 3.86
C TYR A 33 2.93 2.88 3.51
N PHE A 34 1.72 3.44 3.56
CA PHE A 34 1.53 4.90 3.49
C PHE A 34 1.60 5.52 4.88
N ASP A 35 2.41 6.56 5.01
CA ASP A 35 2.56 7.32 6.25
C ASP A 35 1.29 8.12 6.57
N GLY A 36 0.75 7.93 7.78
CA GLY A 36 -0.46 8.60 8.23
C GLY A 36 -0.37 10.12 8.25
N GLU A 37 0.81 10.69 8.53
CA GLU A 37 1.03 12.14 8.47
C GLU A 37 0.81 12.66 7.05
N ASN A 38 1.35 11.95 6.05
CA ASN A 38 1.17 12.32 4.65
C ASN A 38 -0.28 12.14 4.19
N VAL A 39 -0.95 11.06 4.62
CA VAL A 39 -2.38 10.83 4.35
C VAL A 39 -3.22 12.00 4.83
N GLU A 40 -3.06 12.39 6.10
CA GLU A 40 -3.83 13.50 6.66
C GLU A 40 -3.46 14.84 6.04
N LYS A 41 -2.17 15.09 5.75
CA LYS A 41 -1.71 16.32 5.11
C LYS A 41 -2.32 16.51 3.71
N LEU A 42 -2.26 15.48 2.86
CA LEU A 42 -2.85 15.56 1.52
C LEU A 42 -4.38 15.64 1.59
N TYR A 43 -5.00 15.01 2.59
CA TYR A 43 -6.44 15.16 2.80
C TYR A 43 -6.83 16.61 3.14
N LEU A 44 -6.09 17.27 4.03
CA LEU A 44 -6.33 18.69 4.32
C LEU A 44 -6.18 19.55 3.07
N ASP A 45 -5.15 19.30 2.26
CA ASP A 45 -4.91 20.02 1.02
C ASP A 45 -6.04 19.80 0.00
N TYR A 46 -6.55 18.57 -0.10
CA TYR A 46 -7.75 18.27 -0.88
C TYR A 46 -8.98 19.04 -0.39
N VAL A 47 -9.21 19.10 0.92
CA VAL A 47 -10.39 19.78 1.49
C VAL A 47 -10.30 21.30 1.38
N GLN A 48 -9.11 21.88 1.60
CA GLN A 48 -8.91 23.34 1.66
C GLN A 48 -8.64 23.95 0.28
N ASN A 49 -7.83 23.26 -0.53
CA ASN A 49 -7.30 23.78 -1.80
C ASN A 49 -7.84 23.02 -3.02
N MET A 50 -8.72 22.02 -2.83
CA MET A 50 -9.26 21.17 -3.90
C MET A 50 -8.17 20.45 -4.72
N SER A 51 -7.02 20.17 -4.10
CA SER A 51 -5.93 19.42 -4.71
C SER A 51 -6.33 17.97 -4.96
N SER A 52 -6.16 17.48 -6.18
CA SER A 52 -6.50 16.09 -6.53
C SER A 52 -5.50 15.05 -6.02
N ASP A 53 -4.37 15.47 -5.46
CA ASP A 53 -3.24 14.58 -5.12
C ASP A 53 -3.65 13.49 -4.13
N TYR A 54 -4.51 13.82 -3.16
CA TYR A 54 -5.04 12.85 -2.19
C TYR A 54 -5.74 11.66 -2.87
N LEU A 55 -6.41 11.88 -4.01
CA LEU A 55 -7.22 10.86 -4.70
C LEU A 55 -6.36 9.81 -5.43
N THR A 56 -5.10 10.13 -5.71
CA THR A 56 -4.20 9.29 -6.52
C THR A 56 -2.98 8.79 -5.75
N SER A 57 -2.61 9.43 -4.64
CA SER A 57 -1.33 9.17 -3.95
C SER A 57 -1.29 7.91 -3.08
N PHE A 58 -2.45 7.31 -2.76
CA PHE A 58 -2.55 6.21 -1.79
C PHE A 58 -3.19 4.96 -2.38
N GLN A 59 -2.76 4.58 -3.58
CA GLN A 59 -3.31 3.44 -4.32
C GLN A 59 -2.42 2.21 -4.22
N CYS A 60 -3.01 1.09 -3.80
CA CYS A 60 -2.38 -0.22 -3.87
C CYS A 60 -2.73 -0.91 -5.20
N LEU A 61 -1.83 -1.76 -5.68
CA LEU A 61 -2.03 -2.51 -6.91
C LEU A 61 -2.57 -3.91 -6.62
N PRO A 62 -3.47 -4.46 -7.46
CA PRO A 62 -4.06 -5.77 -7.22
C PRO A 62 -3.05 -6.89 -7.44
N CYS A 63 -3.09 -7.90 -6.59
CA CYS A 63 -2.37 -9.15 -6.79
C CYS A 63 -2.88 -9.90 -8.02
N ARG A 64 -2.03 -10.80 -8.56
CA ARG A 64 -2.44 -11.71 -9.62
C ARG A 64 -3.59 -12.61 -9.14
N LYS A 65 -4.51 -12.96 -10.04
CA LYS A 65 -5.65 -13.85 -9.75
C LYS A 65 -5.16 -15.15 -9.13
N GLY A 66 -5.80 -15.56 -8.04
CA GLY A 66 -5.47 -16.78 -7.29
C GLY A 66 -4.46 -16.58 -6.16
N CYS A 67 -3.94 -15.36 -5.96
CA CYS A 67 -3.09 -15.03 -4.83
C CYS A 67 -3.90 -14.29 -3.76
N GLU A 68 -3.82 -14.75 -2.50
CA GLU A 68 -4.41 -14.06 -1.35
C GLU A 68 -3.53 -12.89 -0.88
N GLU A 69 -2.21 -13.06 -0.97
CA GLU A 69 -1.20 -12.06 -0.64
C GLU A 69 -0.07 -12.10 -1.69
N CYS A 70 0.52 -10.93 -1.96
CA CYS A 70 1.66 -10.79 -2.86
C CYS A 70 2.51 -9.58 -2.47
N GLU A 71 3.79 -9.60 -2.83
CA GLU A 71 4.73 -8.50 -2.56
C GLU A 71 5.08 -7.68 -3.80
N GLY A 72 4.41 -7.93 -4.92
CA GLY A 72 4.68 -7.38 -6.25
C GLY A 72 3.85 -8.10 -7.32
N GLU A 73 4.16 -7.86 -8.61
CA GLU A 73 3.47 -8.50 -9.75
C GLU A 73 3.80 -10.00 -9.98
N VAL A 74 4.57 -10.57 -9.06
CA VAL A 74 5.06 -11.95 -9.16
C VAL A 74 3.92 -12.98 -9.03
N PRO A 75 3.95 -14.07 -9.79
CA PRO A 75 2.98 -15.15 -9.61
C PRO A 75 3.20 -15.85 -8.26
N CYS A 76 2.13 -16.05 -7.50
CA CYS A 76 2.16 -16.87 -6.27
C CYS A 76 2.31 -18.37 -6.56
N ILE A 77 2.03 -18.81 -7.79
CA ILE A 77 2.23 -20.19 -8.23
C ILE A 77 3.45 -20.26 -9.16
N VAL A 78 4.34 -21.21 -8.89
CA VAL A 78 5.45 -21.52 -9.79
C VAL A 78 4.87 -22.29 -10.98
N GLU A 79 4.84 -21.68 -12.16
CA GLU A 79 4.72 -22.43 -13.41
C GLU A 79 6.05 -23.17 -13.63
N TYR A 80 6.16 -24.40 -13.12
CA TYR A 80 7.18 -25.31 -13.62
C TYR A 80 6.89 -25.49 -15.10
N ASN A 81 7.77 -24.97 -15.96
CA ASN A 81 7.80 -25.32 -17.37
C ASN A 81 7.91 -26.86 -17.46
N VAL A 82 6.79 -27.53 -17.73
CA VAL A 82 6.71 -28.98 -18.03
C VAL A 82 7.29 -29.26 -19.44
N LEU A 83 8.24 -28.43 -19.90
CA LEU A 83 8.86 -28.47 -21.22
C LEU A 83 10.33 -28.94 -21.17
N LEU A 84 10.82 -29.39 -20.00
CA LEU A 84 12.13 -30.05 -19.86
C LEU A 84 11.97 -31.57 -19.64
N ARG A 85 11.18 -32.24 -20.49
CA ARG A 85 11.16 -33.71 -20.55
C ARG A 85 11.41 -34.21 -21.96
#